data_AF-A0A6I3FNB4-F1
#
_entry.id   AF-A0A6I3FNB4-F1
#
_cell.length_a   1.000
_cell.length_b   1.000
_cell.length_c   1.000
_cell.angle_alpha   90.00
_cell.angle_beta   90.00
_cell.angle_gamma   90.00
#
_symmetry.space_group_name_H-M   'P 1'
#
loop_
_entity.id
_entity.type
_entity.pdbx_description
1 polymer ?
#
loop_
_entity_poly.entity_id
_entity_poly.type
_entity_poly.pdbx_seq_one_letter_code
_entity_poly.pdbx_strand_id
1 'polypeptide(L)'
;MFAVEFKETARHGDARTGVASTHRGDYETPCFMPVGTRGAIRHLSAQDYEELGARIVLGNTYHLMLRPGAQVVSDLGGLGQFAGWKGLTLTDSGGFQVFSLNPDVD
;
A
#
# COMPACT_ATOMS: atom_id res chain seq x y z
N MET A 1 -7.64 0.01 -16.16
CA MET A 1 -6.38 0.17 -15.39
C MET A 1 -5.91 1.60 -15.60
N PHE A 2 -5.65 2.35 -14.54
CA PHE A 2 -5.15 3.72 -14.67
C PHE A 2 -3.62 3.68 -14.77
N ALA A 3 -3.05 4.32 -15.78
CA ALA A 3 -1.61 4.43 -15.91
C ALA A 3 -1.03 5.29 -14.76
N VAL A 4 0.20 4.96 -14.37
CA VAL A 4 1.01 5.79 -13.48
C VAL A 4 2.02 6.52 -14.35
N GLU A 5 2.04 7.85 -14.28
CA GLU A 5 3.04 8.67 -14.97
C GLU A 5 4.17 9.01 -14.00
N PHE A 6 5.42 8.88 -14.44
CA PHE A 6 6.58 9.21 -13.62
C PHE A 6 7.41 10.31 -14.27
N LYS A 7 7.68 11.38 -13.51
CA LYS A 7 8.54 12.49 -13.92
C LYS A 7 9.75 12.58 -12.99
N GLU A 8 10.93 12.33 -13.54
CA GLU A 8 12.21 12.60 -12.85
C GLU A 8 12.41 14.11 -12.70
N THR A 9 12.77 14.55 -11.50
CA THR A 9 13.02 15.97 -11.16
C THR A 9 14.51 16.27 -11.01
N ALA A 10 15.30 15.30 -10.55
CA ALA A 10 16.77 15.41 -10.48
C ALA A 10 17.44 14.02 -10.42
N ARG A 11 18.75 14.00 -10.71
CA ARG A 11 19.60 12.81 -10.69
C ARG A 11 21.00 13.15 -10.16
N HIS A 12 21.57 12.23 -9.39
CA HIS A 12 22.96 12.27 -8.96
C HIS A 12 23.56 10.85 -9.03
N GLY A 13 24.37 10.59 -10.07
CA GLY A 13 24.78 9.22 -10.39
C GLY A 13 23.57 8.34 -10.73
N ASP A 14 23.45 7.21 -10.03
CA ASP A 14 22.30 6.29 -10.16
C ASP A 14 21.09 6.70 -9.29
N ALA A 15 21.27 7.64 -8.36
CA ALA A 15 20.18 8.12 -7.51
C ALA A 15 19.26 9.06 -8.30
N ARG A 16 17.95 8.84 -8.15
CA ARG A 16 16.89 9.58 -8.85
C ARG A 16 15.86 10.09 -7.85
N THR A 17 15.34 11.28 -8.10
CA THR A 17 14.15 11.80 -7.43
C THR A 17 13.16 12.25 -8.48
N GLY A 18 11.87 12.22 -8.13
CA GLY A 18 10.81 12.50 -9.07
C GLY A 18 9.44 12.39 -8.44
N VAL A 19 8.41 12.65 -9.23
CA VAL A 19 7.01 12.55 -8.83
C VAL A 19 6.33 11.47 -9.66
N ALA A 20 5.62 10.58 -8.99
CA ALA A 20 4.74 9.60 -9.60
C ALA A 20 3.29 10.05 -9.43
N SER A 21 2.58 10.20 -10.55
CA SER A 21 1.18 10.61 -10.61
C SER A 21 0.27 9.43 -10.85
N THR A 22 -0.68 9.23 -9.94
CA THR A 22 -1.71 8.20 -10.02
C THR A 22 -3.08 8.84 -10.22
N HIS A 23 -4.09 8.05 -10.56
CA HIS A 23 -5.46 8.56 -10.67
C HIS A 23 -6.05 9.07 -9.33
N ARG A 24 -5.41 8.79 -8.19
CA ARG A 24 -5.83 9.21 -6.84
C ARG A 24 -4.95 10.30 -6.23
N GLY A 25 -3.91 10.74 -6.94
CA GLY A 25 -2.96 11.74 -6.46
C GLY A 25 -1.50 11.35 -6.69
N ASP A 26 -0.62 12.23 -6.24
CA ASP A 26 0.81 12.20 -6.50
C ASP A 26 1.62 11.77 -5.28
N TYR A 27 2.77 11.16 -5.50
CA TYR A 27 3.78 10.93 -4.47
C TYR A 27 5.20 11.18 -4.99
N GLU A 28 6.07 11.68 -4.11
CA GLU A 28 7.48 11.89 -4.41
C GLU A 28 8.27 10.58 -4.25
N THR A 29 9.36 10.49 -4.99
CA THR A 29 10.36 9.42 -4.92
C THR A 29 11.74 10.03 -4.63
N PRO A 30 12.65 9.34 -3.91
CA PRO A 30 12.46 8.03 -3.29
C PRO A 30 11.42 8.06 -2.15
N CYS A 31 10.62 7.01 -2.02
CA CYS A 31 9.66 6.88 -0.93
C CYS A 31 9.80 5.54 -0.23
N PHE A 32 9.52 5.55 1.07
CA PHE A 32 9.32 4.35 1.87
C PHE A 32 7.82 4.14 2.06
N MET A 33 7.34 2.91 1.84
CA MET A 33 5.93 2.56 1.97
C MET A 33 5.75 1.68 3.22
N PRO A 34 5.11 2.17 4.29
CA PRO A 34 4.75 1.35 5.43
C PRO A 34 3.87 0.17 5.00
N VAL A 35 4.06 -1.01 5.60
CA VAL A 35 3.35 -2.24 5.21
C VAL A 35 2.25 -2.58 6.20
N GLY A 36 1.02 -2.65 5.71
CA GLY A 36 -0.16 -3.13 6.41
C GLY A 36 -0.45 -4.61 6.13
N THR A 37 -0.38 -5.44 7.16
CA THR A 37 -0.79 -6.86 7.11
C THR A 37 -2.20 -6.98 7.70
N ARG A 38 -3.15 -7.55 6.94
CA ARG A 38 -4.59 -7.62 7.32
C ARG A 38 -5.29 -6.25 7.44
N GLY A 39 -4.89 -5.27 6.62
CA GLY A 39 -5.56 -3.96 6.59
C GLY A 39 -5.19 -3.02 7.74
N ALA A 40 -4.19 -3.37 8.55
CA ALA A 40 -3.62 -2.49 9.56
C ALA A 40 -2.10 -2.61 9.59
N ILE A 41 -1.42 -1.53 9.97
CA ILE A 41 -0.01 -1.58 10.33
C ILE A 41 0.06 -1.97 11.81
N ARG A 42 0.88 -2.97 12.13
CA ARG A 42 0.93 -3.51 13.48
C ARG A 42 1.36 -2.40 14.46
N HIS A 43 0.54 -2.16 15.49
CA HIS A 43 0.74 -1.16 16.54
C HIS A 43 0.62 0.32 16.12
N LEU A 44 0.26 0.61 14.88
CA LEU A 44 0.11 1.99 14.41
C LEU A 44 -1.29 2.23 13.84
N SER A 45 -1.89 3.34 14.25
CA SER A 45 -3.15 3.84 13.72
C SER A 45 -2.98 4.51 12.35
N ALA A 46 -4.09 4.81 11.70
CA ALA A 46 -4.05 5.56 10.45
C ALA A 46 -3.49 6.98 10.60
N GLN A 47 -3.77 7.58 11.74
CA GLN A 47 -3.26 8.90 12.08
C GLN A 47 -1.75 8.87 12.28
N ASP A 48 -1.20 7.80 12.86
CA ASP A 48 0.23 7.73 13.18
C ASP A 48 1.09 7.80 11.92
N TYR A 49 0.71 7.10 10.85
CA TYR A 49 1.46 7.20 9.59
C TYR A 49 1.16 8.49 8.80
N GLU A 50 0.00 9.13 9.00
CA GLU A 50 -0.26 10.48 8.50
C GLU A 50 0.71 11.49 9.11
N GLU A 51 0.89 11.43 10.43
CA GLU A 51 1.80 12.29 11.18
C GLU A 51 3.27 12.05 10.83
N LEU A 52 3.64 10.79 10.50
CA LEU A 52 4.98 10.44 9.99
C LEU A 52 5.22 10.90 8.54
N GLY A 53 4.21 11.44 7.86
CA GLY A 53 4.33 11.92 6.48
C GLY A 53 4.32 10.82 5.43
N ALA A 54 3.77 9.64 5.75
CA ALA A 54 3.57 8.60 4.75
C ALA A 54 2.63 9.13 3.65
N ARG A 55 3.03 9.00 2.39
CA ARG A 55 2.20 9.41 1.24
C ARG A 55 1.47 8.22 0.59
N ILE A 56 2.04 7.05 0.75
CA ILE A 56 1.55 5.79 0.18
C ILE A 56 1.84 4.63 1.14
N VAL A 57 0.88 3.73 1.30
CA VAL A 57 0.96 2.54 2.17
C VAL A 57 0.78 1.28 1.33
N LEU A 58 1.52 0.23 1.66
CA LEU A 58 1.41 -1.08 1.02
C LEU A 58 0.44 -1.97 1.80
N GLY A 59 -0.59 -2.48 1.14
CA GLY A 59 -1.50 -3.50 1.67
C GLY A 59 -1.16 -4.89 1.15
N ASN A 60 -1.07 -5.86 2.05
CA ASN A 60 -0.84 -7.27 1.70
C ASN A 60 -2.16 -7.98 1.34
N THR A 61 -2.30 -8.36 0.07
CA THR A 61 -3.50 -8.95 -0.52
C THR A 61 -3.76 -10.37 -0.02
N TYR A 62 -2.72 -11.18 0.26
CA TYR A 62 -2.88 -12.57 0.70
C TYR A 62 -3.72 -12.67 1.97
N HIS A 63 -3.39 -11.85 2.97
CA HIS A 63 -4.11 -11.89 4.23
C HIS A 63 -5.54 -11.34 4.11
N LEU A 64 -5.72 -10.26 3.35
CA LEU A 64 -7.03 -9.65 3.13
C LEU A 64 -7.98 -10.58 2.37
N MET A 65 -7.45 -11.35 1.41
CA MET A 65 -8.20 -12.35 0.67
C MET A 65 -8.71 -13.49 1.57
N LEU A 66 -7.91 -13.92 2.55
CA LEU A 66 -8.29 -15.00 3.46
C LEU A 66 -9.26 -14.53 4.55
N ARG A 67 -8.98 -13.38 5.18
CA ARG A 67 -9.85 -12.73 6.17
C ARG A 67 -9.61 -11.21 6.14
N PRO A 68 -10.64 -10.37 5.96
CA PRO A 68 -12.08 -10.67 5.96
C PRO A 68 -12.64 -11.14 4.60
N GLY A 69 -11.82 -11.20 3.55
CA GLY A 69 -12.24 -11.50 2.19
C GLY A 69 -12.36 -10.25 1.32
N ALA A 70 -12.01 -10.38 0.03
CA ALA A 70 -11.98 -9.24 -0.90
C ALA A 70 -13.36 -8.59 -1.10
N GLN A 71 -14.45 -9.36 -1.05
CA GLN A 71 -15.81 -8.84 -1.19
C GLN A 71 -16.17 -7.90 -0.03
N VAL A 72 -15.85 -8.29 1.21
CA VAL A 72 -16.10 -7.44 2.39
C VAL A 72 -15.32 -6.13 2.29
N VAL A 73 -14.05 -6.18 1.88
CA VAL A 73 -13.24 -4.98 1.67
C VAL A 73 -13.84 -4.09 0.57
N SER A 74 -14.34 -4.68 -0.51
CA SER A 74 -15.01 -3.95 -1.60
C SER A 74 -16.29 -3.27 -1.12
N ASP A 75 -17.15 -3.99 -0.41
CA ASP A 75 -18.45 -3.50 0.09
C ASP A 75 -18.28 -2.36 1.10
N LEU A 76 -17.15 -2.34 1.81
CA LEU A 76 -16.76 -1.27 2.75
C LEU A 76 -16.00 -0.10 2.07
N GLY A 77 -16.06 0.01 0.75
CA GLY A 77 -15.50 1.16 0.01
C GLY A 77 -14.04 1.02 -0.41
N GLY A 78 -13.50 -0.21 -0.34
CA GLY A 78 -12.13 -0.54 -0.73
C GLY A 78 -11.12 -0.42 0.41
N LEU A 79 -9.89 -0.85 0.15
CA LEU A 79 -8.87 -1.06 1.19
C LEU A 79 -8.52 0.19 2.00
N GLY A 80 -8.41 1.35 1.36
CA GLY A 80 -8.11 2.60 2.06
C GLY A 80 -9.20 2.95 3.08
N GLN A 81 -10.47 2.93 2.65
CA GLN A 81 -11.62 3.21 3.53
C GLN A 81 -11.74 2.16 4.64
N PHE A 82 -11.56 0.88 4.31
CA PHE A 82 -11.56 -0.21 5.28
C PHE A 82 -10.50 -0.02 6.38
N ALA A 83 -9.31 0.47 6.03
CA ALA A 83 -8.21 0.72 6.95
C ALA A 83 -8.28 2.10 7.64
N GLY A 84 -9.25 2.94 7.31
CA GLY A 84 -9.28 4.34 7.75
C GLY A 84 -8.17 5.22 7.14
N TRP A 85 -7.52 4.74 6.08
CA TRP A 85 -6.45 5.43 5.37
C TRP A 85 -6.98 6.31 4.23
N LYS A 86 -6.61 7.60 4.23
CA LYS A 86 -7.02 8.56 3.20
C LYS A 86 -5.98 8.77 2.09
N GLY A 87 -4.73 8.34 2.29
CA GLY A 87 -3.66 8.48 1.30
C GLY A 87 -3.64 7.37 0.25
N LEU A 88 -2.57 7.34 -0.54
CA LEU A 88 -2.42 6.38 -1.64
C LEU A 88 -2.19 4.97 -1.11
N THR A 89 -2.69 3.97 -1.82
CA THR A 89 -2.52 2.55 -1.46
C THR A 89 -1.93 1.78 -2.61
N LEU A 90 -0.88 1.01 -2.35
CA LEU A 90 -0.33 -0.01 -3.24
C LEU A 90 -0.71 -1.39 -2.70
N THR A 91 -1.19 -2.29 -3.56
CA THR A 91 -1.43 -3.68 -3.17
C THR A 91 -0.41 -4.58 -3.82
N ASP A 92 0.16 -5.50 -3.05
CA ASP A 92 0.94 -6.59 -3.63
C ASP A 92 0.02 -7.66 -4.27
N SER A 93 0.60 -8.63 -4.96
CA SER A 93 -0.16 -9.71 -5.59
C SER A 93 -0.49 -10.87 -4.65
N GLY A 94 0.14 -10.92 -3.46
CA GLY A 94 0.04 -12.06 -2.53
C GLY A 94 0.81 -13.31 -2.94
N GLY A 95 1.38 -13.36 -4.15
CA GLY A 95 2.05 -14.56 -4.68
C GLY A 95 3.28 -14.95 -3.85
N PHE A 96 4.07 -13.98 -3.40
CA PHE A 96 5.23 -14.24 -2.54
C PHE A 96 4.85 -14.94 -1.23
N GLN A 97 3.72 -14.56 -0.63
CA GLN A 97 3.21 -15.11 0.62
C GLN A 97 2.69 -16.54 0.45
N VAL A 98 2.08 -16.86 -0.69
CA VAL A 98 1.66 -18.23 -1.03
C VAL A 98 2.85 -19.19 -1.05
N PHE A 99 4.02 -18.74 -1.52
CA PHE A 99 5.22 -19.57 -1.55
C PHE A 99 6.01 -19.61 -0.23
N SER A 100 5.94 -18.54 0.57
CA SER A 100 6.79 -18.38 1.77
C SER A 100 6.12 -18.75 3.09
N LEU A 101 4.79 -18.74 3.15
CA LEU A 101 4.03 -19.15 4.33
C LEU A 101 3.58 -20.59 4.13
N ASN A 102 4.37 -21.56 4.62
CA ASN A 102 3.91 -22.93 4.81
C ASN A 102 2.68 -22.87 5.74
N PRO A 103 1.45 -23.15 5.27
CA PRO A 103 0.29 -22.84 6.07
C PRO A 103 0.10 -23.91 7.15
N ASP A 104 0.45 -23.59 8.40
CA ASP A 104 -0.23 -24.20 9.54
C ASP A 104 -1.62 -23.58 9.61
N VAL A 105 -2.59 -24.34 9.10
CA VAL A 105 -4.00 -23.98 9.13
C VAL A 105 -4.50 -24.29 10.54
N ASP A 106 -4.57 -23.27 11.41
CA ASP A 106 -5.42 -23.29 12.61
C ASP A 106 -6.88 -23.01 12.24
#